data_AF-A0A016UXL7-F1
#
_entry.id   AF-A0A016UXL7-F1
#
_cell.length_a   1.000
_cell.length_b   1.000
_cell.length_c   1.000
_cell.angle_alpha   90.00
_cell.angle_beta   90.00
_cell.angle_gamma   90.00
#
_symmetry.space_group_name_H-M   'P 1'
#
loop_
_entity.id
_entity.type
_entity.pdbx_description
1 polymer ?
#
loop_
_entity_poly.entity_id
_entity_poly.type
_entity_poly.pdbx_seq_one_letter_code
_entity_poly.pdbx_strand_id
1 'polypeptide(L)'
;MTLRISGRYNDPVVAANTFKEDGGIIITIEYVQVHGAPVPMLDTLASPGYALTNRFGRVDVWELHKLFCKANCFCPTNYKPYKVKGDLPYGGCYKMSTLPAIQALAQRSCRRHFNGSLTTVETLGKAKFLTNMMRSNASFWIGLRYNNQAYRWTNGNAVSTF
;
A
#
# COMPACT_ATOMS: atom_id res chain seq x y z
N MET A 1 11.23 7.72 -13.60
CA MET A 1 10.43 7.50 -14.83
C MET A 1 10.06 8.87 -15.36
N THR A 2 10.82 9.38 -16.33
CA THR A 2 10.55 10.69 -16.94
C THR A 2 9.58 10.44 -18.09
N LEU A 3 8.36 10.97 -18.02
CA LEU A 3 7.40 10.91 -19.12
C LEU A 3 7.96 11.73 -20.29
N ARG A 4 8.65 11.07 -21.23
CA ARG A 4 8.89 11.62 -22.56
C ARG A 4 7.60 11.45 -23.36
N ILE A 5 6.85 12.55 -23.50
CA ILE A 5 5.71 12.61 -24.41
C ILE A 5 6.29 12.73 -25.83
N SER A 6 6.65 11.59 -26.42
CA SER A 6 7.00 11.50 -27.83
C SER A 6 5.99 10.60 -28.53
N GLY A 7 4.85 11.18 -28.91
CA GLY A 7 3.82 10.48 -29.68
C GLY A 7 2.57 11.32 -29.95
N ARG A 8 2.40 11.73 -31.22
CA ARG A 8 1.18 12.07 -32.01
C ARG A 8 -0.07 12.76 -31.41
N TYR A 9 -0.15 13.03 -30.12
CA TYR A 9 -1.29 13.70 -29.50
C TYR A 9 -0.92 15.14 -29.12
N ASN A 10 -1.49 16.12 -29.82
CA ASN A 10 -1.31 17.54 -29.53
C ASN A 10 -2.08 18.00 -28.27
N ASP A 11 -2.96 17.14 -27.74
CA ASP A 11 -3.77 17.43 -26.54
C ASP A 11 -3.24 16.65 -25.32
N PRO A 12 -2.71 17.33 -24.29
CA PRO A 12 -2.20 16.69 -23.07
C PRO A 12 -3.29 15.98 -22.27
N VAL A 13 -4.56 16.39 -22.37
CA VAL A 13 -5.68 15.77 -21.66
C VAL A 13 -5.91 14.36 -22.17
N VAL A 14 -5.89 14.17 -23.48
CA VAL A 14 -6.11 12.84 -24.05
C VAL A 14 -4.95 11.91 -23.73
N ALA A 15 -3.71 12.38 -23.83
CA ALA A 15 -2.54 11.58 -23.44
C ALA A 15 -2.61 11.15 -21.95
N ALA A 16 -3.04 12.07 -21.06
CA ALA A 16 -3.24 11.76 -19.65
C ALA A 16 -4.37 10.75 -19.43
N ASN A 17 -5.48 10.88 -20.16
CA ASN A 17 -6.60 9.94 -20.05
C ASN A 17 -6.21 8.54 -20.52
N THR A 18 -5.54 8.39 -21.67
CA THR A 18 -5.04 7.09 -22.13
C THR A 18 -4.10 6.45 -21.11
N PHE A 19 -3.16 7.21 -20.54
CA PHE A 19 -2.28 6.68 -19.48
C PHE A 19 -3.05 6.22 -18.24
N LYS A 20 -4.12 6.94 -17.84
CA LYS A 20 -4.99 6.55 -16.73
C LYS A 20 -5.81 5.30 -17.04
N GLU A 21 -6.31 5.16 -18.28
CA GLU A 21 -7.04 3.98 -18.75
C GLU A 21 -6.15 2.73 -18.75
N ASP A 22 -4.87 2.87 -19.07
CA ASP A 22 -3.86 1.80 -18.98
C ASP A 22 -3.47 1.46 -17.51
N GLY A 23 -4.14 2.06 -16.52
CA GLY A 23 -3.91 1.83 -15.09
C GLY A 23 -2.82 2.71 -14.48
N GLY A 24 -2.30 3.68 -15.23
CA GLY A 24 -1.36 4.67 -14.73
C GLY A 24 -2.02 5.65 -13.75
N ILE A 25 -1.24 6.15 -12.79
CA ILE A 25 -1.67 7.17 -11.83
C ILE A 25 -0.85 8.45 -12.04
N ILE A 26 -1.53 9.58 -12.25
CA ILE A 26 -0.91 10.89 -12.39
C ILE A 26 -1.15 11.68 -11.10
N ILE A 27 -0.06 12.04 -10.44
CA ILE A 27 -0.04 12.97 -9.31
C ILE A 27 0.37 14.33 -9.85
N THR A 28 -0.42 15.37 -9.60
CA THR A 28 -0.06 16.75 -9.94
C THR A 28 0.17 17.56 -8.68
N ILE A 29 1.12 18.49 -8.76
CA ILE A 29 1.45 19.40 -7.67
C ILE A 29 1.41 20.82 -8.25
N GLU A 30 0.41 21.58 -7.85
CA GLU A 30 0.28 22.99 -8.17
C GLU A 30 0.81 23.84 -7.01
N TYR A 31 1.79 24.68 -7.27
CA TYR A 31 2.28 25.65 -6.30
C TYR A 31 2.14 27.07 -6.87
N VAL A 32 1.10 27.77 -6.42
CA VAL A 32 0.82 29.15 -6.81
C VAL A 32 1.66 30.08 -5.93
N GLN A 33 2.57 30.83 -6.55
CA GLN A 33 3.39 31.84 -5.87
C GLN A 33 2.59 33.12 -5.61
N VAL A 34 3.13 34.03 -4.79
CA VAL A 34 2.55 35.37 -4.59
C VAL A 34 2.56 36.09 -5.95
N HIS A 35 1.39 36.53 -6.42
CA HIS A 35 1.13 37.05 -7.78
C HIS A 35 1.17 36.03 -8.93
N GLY A 36 1.28 34.72 -8.63
CA GLY A 36 1.11 33.66 -9.63
C GLY A 36 -0.36 33.42 -9.98
N ALA A 37 -0.62 32.99 -11.22
CA ALA A 37 -1.92 32.50 -11.63
C ALA A 37 -2.02 30.98 -11.40
N PRO A 38 -3.18 30.46 -10.98
CA PRO A 38 -3.41 29.02 -10.97
C PRO A 38 -3.37 28.46 -12.40
N VAL A 39 -3.07 27.17 -12.50
CA VAL A 39 -3.05 26.40 -13.75
C VAL A 39 -4.13 25.30 -13.63
N PRO A 40 -5.41 25.60 -13.91
CA PRO A 40 -6.51 24.66 -13.74
C PRO A 40 -6.32 23.34 -14.48
N MET A 41 -5.56 23.36 -15.59
CA MET A 41 -5.26 22.17 -16.38
C MET A 41 -4.57 21.07 -15.55
N LEU A 42 -3.80 21.41 -14.51
CA LEU A 42 -3.15 20.40 -13.65
C LEU A 42 -4.15 19.54 -12.88
N ASP A 43 -5.32 20.07 -12.55
CA ASP A 43 -6.38 19.29 -11.90
C ASP A 43 -7.04 18.33 -12.90
N THR A 44 -7.21 18.76 -14.15
CA THR A 44 -7.74 17.93 -15.25
C THR A 44 -6.82 16.75 -15.60
N LEU A 45 -5.50 16.96 -15.55
CA LEU A 45 -4.52 15.92 -15.85
C LEU A 45 -4.38 14.89 -14.72
N ALA A 46 -4.61 15.29 -13.47
CA ALA A 46 -4.48 14.42 -12.32
C ALA A 46 -5.42 13.21 -12.38
N SER A 47 -5.00 12.12 -11.76
CA SER A 47 -5.93 11.05 -11.41
C SER A 47 -6.88 11.52 -10.30
N PRO A 48 -8.13 11.04 -10.25
CA PRO A 48 -9.09 11.46 -9.22
C PRO A 48 -8.54 11.29 -7.79
N GLY A 49 -8.44 12.39 -7.05
CA GLY A 49 -7.90 12.42 -5.68
C GLY A 49 -6.38 12.35 -5.59
N TYR A 50 -5.64 12.74 -6.64
CA TYR A 50 -4.18 12.84 -6.67
C TYR A 50 -3.66 14.24 -7.07
N ALA A 51 -4.52 15.26 -7.03
CA ALA A 51 -4.10 16.65 -7.22
C ALA A 51 -3.75 17.27 -5.86
N LEU A 52 -2.55 17.86 -5.77
CA LEU A 52 -2.11 18.66 -4.61
C LEU A 52 -2.01 20.12 -5.03
N THR A 53 -2.53 21.05 -4.22
CA THR A 53 -2.43 22.48 -4.49
C THR A 53 -2.25 23.27 -3.20
N ASN A 54 -1.42 24.32 -3.26
CA ASN A 54 -1.25 25.23 -2.12
C ASN A 54 -2.37 26.29 -2.01
N ARG A 55 -3.39 26.24 -2.87
CA ARG A 55 -4.50 27.20 -2.89
C ARG A 55 -5.48 27.03 -1.74
N PHE A 56 -5.65 25.79 -1.28
CA PHE A 56 -6.59 25.44 -0.20
C PHE A 56 -5.87 25.00 1.09
N GLY A 57 -4.55 25.14 1.14
CA GLY A 57 -3.73 24.67 2.26
C GLY A 57 -2.25 24.67 1.92
N ARG A 58 -1.42 24.11 2.81
CA ARG A 58 -0.01 23.86 2.47
C ARG A 58 0.10 22.53 1.74
N VAL A 59 0.90 22.49 0.67
CA VAL A 59 1.31 21.21 0.07
C VAL A 59 2.24 20.51 1.06
N ASP A 60 1.76 19.43 1.65
CA ASP A 60 2.51 18.64 2.64
C ASP A 60 3.26 17.48 1.95
N VAL A 61 4.55 17.36 2.25
CA VAL A 61 5.40 16.24 1.81
C VAL A 61 4.84 14.89 2.26
N TRP A 62 4.22 14.83 3.44
CA TRP A 62 3.58 13.64 3.96
C TRP A 62 2.36 13.23 3.13
N GLU A 63 1.60 14.20 2.61
CA GLU A 63 0.48 13.94 1.71
C GLU A 63 0.97 13.40 0.38
N LEU A 64 2.05 13.97 -0.17
CA LEU A 64 2.70 13.45 -1.37
C LEU A 64 3.20 12.01 -1.17
N HIS A 65 3.84 11.70 -0.04
CA HIS A 65 4.24 10.33 0.28
C HIS A 65 3.05 9.38 0.36
N LYS A 66 1.93 9.81 0.95
CA LYS A 66 0.69 9.01 0.97
C LYS A 66 0.15 8.75 -0.44
N LEU A 67 0.16 9.75 -1.32
CA LEU A 67 -0.26 9.59 -2.71
C LEU A 67 0.65 8.62 -3.47
N PHE A 68 1.97 8.69 -3.28
CA PHE A 68 2.89 7.71 -3.85
C PHE A 68 2.65 6.29 -3.33
N CYS A 69 2.43 6.13 -2.02
CA CYS A 69 2.05 4.85 -1.44
C CYS A 69 0.77 4.34 -2.08
N LYS A 70 -0.28 5.17 -2.12
CA LYS A 70 -1.59 4.85 -2.71
C LYS A 70 -1.48 4.42 -4.18
N ALA A 71 -0.70 5.16 -4.98
CA ALA A 71 -0.48 4.87 -6.39
C ALA A 71 0.27 3.55 -6.63
N ASN A 72 1.07 3.10 -5.66
CA ASN A 72 1.90 1.90 -5.76
C ASN A 72 1.45 0.77 -4.80
N CYS A 73 0.28 0.88 -4.20
CA CYS A 73 -0.24 -0.09 -3.23
C CYS A 73 -0.85 -1.31 -3.96
N PHE A 74 0.01 -2.16 -4.52
CA PHE A 74 -0.39 -3.40 -5.19
C PHE A 74 0.04 -4.63 -4.40
N CYS A 75 -0.79 -5.67 -4.43
CA CYS A 75 -0.40 -6.98 -3.90
C CYS A 75 0.24 -7.84 -4.99
N PRO A 76 1.31 -8.59 -4.68
CA PRO A 76 1.85 -9.58 -5.60
C PRO A 76 0.80 -10.63 -5.99
N THR A 77 1.01 -11.28 -7.14
CA THR A 77 0.11 -12.34 -7.62
C THR A 77 -0.10 -13.42 -6.56
N ASN A 78 -1.35 -13.84 -6.38
CA ASN A 78 -1.78 -14.83 -5.37
C ASN A 78 -1.69 -14.37 -3.91
N TYR A 79 -1.61 -13.06 -3.64
CA TYR A 79 -1.77 -12.50 -2.31
C TYR A 79 -3.17 -11.88 -2.17
N LYS A 80 -3.75 -12.02 -0.98
CA LYS A 80 -5.02 -11.42 -0.60
C LYS A 80 -4.76 -10.07 0.09
N PRO A 81 -5.31 -8.96 -0.43
CA PRO A 81 -5.19 -7.65 0.20
C PRO A 81 -6.03 -7.58 1.48
N TYR A 82 -5.45 -7.09 2.58
CA TYR A 82 -6.22 -6.67 3.75
C TYR A 82 -6.55 -5.19 3.63
N LYS A 83 -7.83 -4.89 3.42
CA LYS A 83 -8.36 -3.54 3.25
C LYS A 83 -8.93 -3.06 4.59
N VAL A 84 -8.32 -2.04 5.19
CA VAL A 84 -8.82 -1.45 6.45
C VAL A 84 -9.91 -0.42 6.18
N LYS A 85 -9.71 0.43 5.16
CA LYS A 85 -10.67 1.42 4.67
C LYS A 85 -10.52 1.57 3.15
N GLY A 86 -11.63 1.57 2.42
CA GLY A 86 -11.65 1.68 0.96
C GLY A 86 -11.01 0.49 0.26
N ASP A 87 -10.55 0.69 -0.99
CA ASP A 87 -10.04 -0.38 -1.85
C ASP A 87 -8.56 -0.67 -1.75
N LEU A 88 -7.82 0.11 -0.97
CA LEU A 88 -6.37 -0.01 -0.90
C LEU A 88 -5.93 -1.03 0.15
N PRO A 89 -4.91 -1.85 -0.13
CA PRO A 89 -4.36 -2.81 0.81
C PRO A 89 -3.49 -2.16 1.89
N TYR A 90 -3.99 -1.10 2.56
CA TYR A 90 -3.29 -0.44 3.68
C TYR A 90 -2.94 -1.41 4.81
N GLY A 91 -3.73 -2.46 4.97
CA GLY A 91 -3.50 -3.50 5.95
C GLY A 91 -2.45 -4.53 5.54
N GLY A 92 -1.86 -4.42 4.34
CA GLY A 92 -0.86 -5.33 3.78
C GLY A 92 -1.45 -6.43 2.88
N CYS A 93 -0.55 -7.25 2.34
CA CYS A 93 -0.87 -8.34 1.42
C CYS A 93 -0.49 -9.68 2.06
N TYR A 94 -1.42 -10.64 2.04
CA TYR A 94 -1.28 -11.90 2.77
C TYR A 94 -1.34 -13.09 1.85
N LYS A 95 -0.46 -14.06 2.08
CA LYS A 95 -0.46 -15.34 1.39
C LYS A 95 -0.44 -16.46 2.41
N MET A 96 -1.30 -17.45 2.18
CA MET A 96 -1.31 -18.66 2.98
C MET A 96 -0.27 -19.64 2.44
N SER A 97 0.46 -20.29 3.35
CA SER A 97 1.28 -21.45 3.01
C SER A 97 0.57 -22.70 3.52
N THR A 98 0.41 -23.69 2.65
CA THR A 98 -0.17 -25.00 2.99
C THR A 98 0.89 -26.02 3.42
N LEU A 99 2.17 -25.66 3.37
CA LEU A 99 3.27 -26.54 3.74
C LEU A 99 3.43 -26.57 5.26
N PRO A 100 3.35 -27.75 5.89
CA PRO A 100 3.59 -27.88 7.33
C PRO A 100 5.06 -27.60 7.63
N ALA A 101 5.31 -26.81 8.67
CA ALA A 101 6.65 -26.47 9.13
C ALA A 101 6.60 -26.05 10.59
N ILE A 102 7.73 -26.06 11.30
CA ILE A 102 7.86 -25.34 12.57
C ILE A 102 7.90 -23.83 12.33
N GLN A 103 7.50 -23.02 13.31
CA GLN A 103 7.41 -21.56 13.18
C GLN A 103 8.70 -20.92 12.64
N ALA A 104 9.86 -21.34 13.14
CA ALA A 104 11.16 -20.79 12.72
C ALA A 104 11.45 -21.02 11.22
N LEU A 105 11.09 -22.20 10.70
CA LEU A 105 11.23 -22.52 9.28
C LEU A 105 10.19 -21.77 8.43
N ALA A 106 8.96 -21.63 8.93
CA ALA A 106 7.94 -20.81 8.27
C ALA A 106 8.38 -19.35 8.12
N GLN A 107 8.93 -18.75 9.19
CA GLN A 107 9.51 -17.40 9.15
C GLN A 107 10.65 -17.27 8.14
N ARG A 108 11.55 -18.26 8.11
CA ARG A 108 12.66 -18.28 7.14
C ARG A 108 12.15 -18.39 5.71
N SER A 109 11.12 -19.20 5.48
CA SER A 109 10.48 -19.37 4.17
C SER A 109 9.83 -18.08 3.70
N CYS A 110 9.05 -17.40 4.55
CA CYS A 110 8.49 -16.07 4.27
C CYS A 110 9.56 -15.07 3.84
N ARG A 111 10.70 -15.03 4.54
CA ARG A 111 11.79 -14.10 4.21
C ARG A 111 12.49 -14.44 2.89
N ARG A 112 12.81 -15.72 2.67
CA ARG A 112 13.64 -16.14 1.53
C ARG A 112 12.87 -16.26 0.22
N HIS A 113 11.62 -16.72 0.25
CA HIS A 113 10.86 -17.04 -0.96
C HIS A 113 9.80 -16.00 -1.31
N PHE A 114 9.41 -15.18 -0.34
CA PHE A 114 8.23 -14.31 -0.46
C PHE A 114 8.53 -12.84 -0.14
N ASN A 115 9.81 -12.49 0.08
CA ASN A 115 10.26 -11.18 0.54
C ASN A 115 9.37 -10.59 1.65
N GLY A 116 8.96 -11.46 2.57
CA GLY A 116 7.94 -11.17 3.58
C GLY A 116 8.32 -11.70 4.95
N SER A 117 7.35 -11.69 5.85
CA SER A 117 7.51 -12.13 7.23
C SER A 117 6.24 -12.87 7.67
N LEU A 118 6.33 -13.69 8.73
CA LEU A 118 5.12 -14.14 9.39
C LEU A 118 4.34 -12.93 9.90
N THR A 119 3.03 -13.02 9.75
CA THR A 119 2.10 -11.93 10.00
C THR A 119 2.14 -11.45 11.45
N THR A 120 2.18 -10.14 11.64
CA THR A 120 1.95 -9.48 12.92
C THR A 120 0.44 -9.24 13.08
N VAL A 121 -0.15 -9.48 14.25
CA VAL A 121 -1.60 -9.31 14.43
C VAL A 121 -1.86 -8.25 15.49
N GLU A 122 -2.04 -7.01 15.04
CA GLU A 122 -2.14 -5.85 15.93
C GLU A 122 -3.59 -5.37 16.15
N THR A 123 -4.54 -5.84 15.33
CA THR A 123 -5.95 -5.44 15.43
C THR A 123 -6.89 -6.62 15.32
N LEU A 124 -8.07 -6.51 15.96
CA LEU A 124 -9.12 -7.52 15.87
C LEU A 124 -9.59 -7.74 14.43
N GLY A 125 -9.66 -6.67 13.63
CA GLY A 125 -10.02 -6.76 12.21
C GLY A 125 -9.03 -7.63 11.42
N LYS A 126 -7.73 -7.48 11.70
CA LYS A 126 -6.68 -8.29 11.09
C LYS A 126 -6.75 -9.75 11.53
N ALA A 127 -7.02 -9.99 12.81
CA ALA A 127 -7.24 -11.35 13.33
C ALA A 127 -8.40 -12.05 12.60
N LYS A 128 -9.57 -11.38 12.50
CA LYS A 128 -10.74 -11.90 11.78
C LYS A 128 -10.44 -12.18 10.30
N PHE A 129 -9.76 -11.25 9.63
CA PHE A 129 -9.37 -11.43 8.23
C PHE A 129 -8.49 -12.67 8.03
N LEU A 130 -7.45 -12.84 8.86
CA LEU A 130 -6.55 -13.99 8.79
C LEU A 130 -7.29 -15.29 9.06
N THR A 131 -8.15 -15.33 10.09
CA THR A 131 -8.96 -16.52 10.41
C THR A 131 -9.89 -16.90 9.26
N ASN A 132 -10.57 -15.92 8.65
CA ASN A 132 -11.46 -16.18 7.50
C ASN A 132 -10.71 -16.63 6.24
N MET A 133 -9.44 -16.22 6.12
CA MET A 133 -8.60 -16.66 5.02
C MET A 133 -8.26 -18.16 5.15
N MET A 134 -8.16 -18.69 6.37
CA MET A 134 -7.85 -20.09 6.63
C MET A 134 -9.07 -21.00 6.46
N ARG A 135 -8.84 -22.27 6.10
CA ARG A 135 -9.87 -23.32 6.18
C ARG A 135 -10.28 -23.52 7.64
N SER A 136 -11.58 -23.74 7.89
CA SER A 136 -12.10 -24.01 9.22
C SER A 136 -11.28 -25.13 9.90
N ASN A 137 -10.83 -24.87 11.13
CA ASN A 137 -10.03 -25.76 11.98
C ASN A 137 -8.54 -25.95 11.63
N ALA A 138 -7.98 -25.18 10.69
CA ALA A 138 -6.53 -25.22 10.44
C ALA A 138 -5.76 -24.38 11.48
N SER A 139 -4.82 -25.00 12.19
CA SER A 139 -3.82 -24.27 12.98
C SER A 139 -2.76 -23.66 12.07
N PHE A 140 -2.30 -22.45 12.38
CA PHE A 140 -1.31 -21.76 11.56
C PHE A 140 -0.37 -20.87 12.37
N TRP A 141 0.82 -20.67 11.82
CA TRP A 141 1.84 -19.84 12.46
C TRP A 141 1.60 -18.36 12.21
N ILE A 142 1.66 -17.59 13.29
CA ILE A 142 1.79 -16.12 13.27
C ILE A 142 3.20 -15.72 13.72
N GLY A 143 3.55 -14.46 13.50
CA GLY A 143 4.87 -13.91 13.80
C GLY A 143 5.12 -13.63 15.28
N LEU A 144 4.34 -14.20 16.20
CA LEU A 144 4.53 -13.99 17.63
C LEU A 144 5.51 -15.01 18.19
N ARG A 145 6.57 -14.56 18.85
CA ARG A 145 7.58 -15.42 19.48
C ARG A 145 7.83 -15.01 20.92
N TYR A 146 8.08 -15.99 21.78
CA TYR A 146 8.51 -15.76 23.14
C TYR A 146 10.05 -15.71 23.21
N ASN A 147 10.61 -14.63 23.75
CA ASN A 147 12.06 -14.45 23.90
C ASN A 147 12.51 -14.57 25.36
N ASN A 148 12.11 -15.63 26.06
CA ASN A 148 12.43 -15.92 27.47
C ASN A 148 12.00 -14.86 28.51
N GLN A 149 11.59 -13.67 28.09
CA GLN A 149 11.18 -12.55 28.94
C GLN A 149 9.83 -11.96 28.51
N ALA A 150 9.55 -11.92 27.21
CA ALA A 150 8.33 -11.33 26.67
C ALA A 150 7.97 -11.89 25.29
N TYR A 151 6.68 -11.80 24.96
CA TYR A 151 6.19 -12.02 23.60
C TYR A 151 6.51 -10.82 22.72
N ARG A 152 7.10 -11.10 21.55
CA ARG A 152 7.48 -10.08 20.57
C ARG A 152 7.08 -10.50 19.16
N TRP A 153 6.69 -9.51 18.36
CA TRP A 153 6.38 -9.65 16.95
C TRP A 153 7.64 -9.72 16.10
N THR A 154 7.50 -10.14 14.83
CA THR A 154 8.63 -10.23 13.87
C THR A 154 9.28 -8.89 13.54
N ASN A 155 8.58 -7.77 13.77
CA ASN A 155 9.07 -6.41 13.66
C ASN A 155 9.77 -5.89 14.93
N GLY A 156 9.82 -6.68 16.01
CA GLY A 156 10.44 -6.32 17.29
C GLY A 156 9.50 -5.69 18.30
N ASN A 157 8.30 -5.29 17.89
CA ASN A 157 7.30 -4.66 18.76
C ASN A 157 6.81 -5.65 19.83
N ALA A 158 6.53 -5.12 21.02
CA ALA A 158 5.83 -5.86 22.05
C ALA A 158 4.35 -6.06 21.66
N VAL A 159 3.71 -7.07 22.26
CA VAL A 159 2.25 -7.21 22.13
C VAL A 159 1.61 -6.04 22.86
N SER A 160 0.75 -5.29 22.17
CA SER A 160 -0.08 -4.27 22.80
C SER A 160 -1.08 -4.94 23.74
N THR A 161 -1.04 -4.59 25.02
CA THR A 161 -2.15 -4.82 25.95
C THR A 161 -3.23 -3.79 25.65
N PHE A 162 -4.46 -4.26 25.39
CA PHE A 162 -5.64 -3.40 25.27
C PHE A 162 -6.05 -2.86 26.64
#